data_AF-A0A971ZW49-F1
#
_entry.id   AF-A0A971ZW49-F1
#
_cell.length_a   1.000
_cell.length_b   1.000
_cell.length_c   1.000
_cell.angle_alpha   90.00
_cell.angle_beta   90.00
_cell.angle_gamma   90.00
#
_symmetry.space_group_name_H-M   'P 1'
#
loop_
_entity.id
_entity.type
_entity.pdbx_description
1 polymer ?
#
loop_
_entity_poly.entity_id
_entity_poly.type
_entity_poly.pdbx_seq_one_letter_code
_entity_poly.pdbx_strand_id
1 'polypeptide(L)'
;MTRRKAEIVTFKADAALTEAMKGLPNRSEFIRAAVLAALDNVCPLCNGTGLLTAGQKRHWNDFALDHTVQKCSECSETYLVCRSHASDTHRR
;
A
#
# COMPACT_ATOMS: atom_id res chain seq x y z
N MET A 1 1.33 30.82 -1.59
CA MET A 1 1.17 29.37 -1.88
C MET A 1 -0.08 29.18 -2.72
N THR A 2 0.07 28.87 -4.00
CA THR A 2 -1.05 28.66 -4.93
C THR A 2 -1.82 27.41 -4.49
N ARG A 3 -3.11 27.54 -4.10
CA ARG A 3 -3.98 26.38 -3.87
C ARG A 3 -4.05 25.60 -5.18
N ARG A 4 -3.38 24.45 -5.24
CA ARG A 4 -3.56 23.50 -6.35
C ARG A 4 -5.04 23.10 -6.36
N LYS A 5 -5.70 23.34 -7.50
CA LYS A 5 -7.10 23.00 -7.70
C LYS A 5 -7.24 21.49 -7.53
N ALA A 6 -8.17 21.05 -6.70
CA ALA A 6 -8.43 19.62 -6.57
C ALA A 6 -8.94 19.08 -7.91
N GLU A 7 -8.39 17.94 -8.34
CA GLU A 7 -8.88 17.21 -9.51
C GLU A 7 -10.17 16.46 -9.14
N ILE A 8 -11.16 16.48 -10.03
CA ILE A 8 -12.44 15.81 -9.82
C ILE A 8 -12.36 14.43 -10.47
N VAL A 9 -12.43 13.38 -9.64
CA VAL A 9 -12.52 11.98 -10.09
C VAL A 9 -13.94 11.49 -9.86
N THR A 10 -14.57 10.97 -10.91
CA THR A 10 -15.93 10.40 -10.85
C THR A 10 -15.87 8.91 -11.17
N PHE A 11 -16.44 8.08 -10.31
CA PHE A 11 -16.62 6.65 -10.56
C PHE A 11 -18.06 6.24 -10.28
N LYS A 12 -18.50 5.14 -10.90
CA LYS A 12 -19.80 4.54 -10.62
C LYS A 12 -19.67 3.68 -9.37
N ALA A 13 -20.48 3.96 -8.35
CA ALA A 13 -20.60 3.12 -7.18
C ALA A 13 -21.73 2.10 -7.38
N ASP A 14 -21.51 0.86 -6.94
CA ASP A 14 -22.57 -0.13 -6.89
C ASP A 14 -23.57 0.16 -5.76
N ALA A 15 -24.70 -0.57 -5.76
CA ALA A 15 -25.73 -0.39 -4.76
C ALA A 15 -25.19 -0.60 -3.34
N ALA A 16 -24.36 -1.62 -3.13
CA ALA A 16 -23.82 -1.95 -1.82
C ALA A 16 -22.99 -0.80 -1.23
N LEU A 17 -22.11 -0.19 -2.02
CA LEU A 17 -21.31 0.96 -1.61
C LEU A 17 -22.19 2.19 -1.33
N THR A 18 -23.18 2.46 -2.20
CA THR A 18 -24.07 3.61 -1.98
C THR A 18 -24.91 3.48 -0.72
N GLU A 19 -25.38 2.28 -0.40
CA GLU A 19 -26.12 1.98 0.82
C GLU A 19 -25.25 2.08 2.07
N ALA A 20 -24.04 1.49 2.04
CA ALA A 20 -23.10 1.56 3.16
C ALA A 20 -22.70 3.01 3.50
N MET A 21 -22.77 3.91 2.51
CA MET A 21 -22.45 5.33 2.68
C MET A 21 -23.66 6.20 3.09
N LYS A 22 -24.86 5.62 3.24
CA LYS A 22 -26.03 6.35 3.75
C LYS A 22 -25.80 6.73 5.21
N GLY A 23 -26.02 8.01 5.53
CA GLY A 23 -25.81 8.56 6.87
C GLY A 23 -24.42 9.14 7.12
N LEU A 24 -23.45 8.96 6.21
CA LEU A 24 -22.16 9.64 6.32
C LEU A 24 -22.34 11.16 6.13
N PRO A 25 -21.90 12.00 7.08
CA PRO A 25 -22.06 13.44 6.98
C PRO A 25 -21.23 14.04 5.83
N ASN A 26 -20.06 13.47 5.54
CA ASN A 26 -19.20 13.88 4.43
C ASN A 26 -18.62 12.67 3.68
N ARG A 27 -19.36 12.23 2.66
CA ARG A 27 -18.99 11.08 1.81
C ARG A 27 -17.64 11.25 1.12
N SER A 28 -17.36 12.45 0.60
CA SER A 28 -16.13 12.71 -0.15
C SER A 28 -14.88 12.69 0.74
N GLU A 29 -14.99 13.15 1.98
CA GLU A 29 -13.92 13.04 2.96
C GLU A 29 -13.66 11.60 3.37
N PHE A 30 -14.73 10.85 3.67
CA PHE A 30 -14.63 9.43 3.98
C PHE A 30 -13.97 8.65 2.85
N ILE A 31 -14.41 8.83 1.60
CA ILE A 31 -13.80 8.15 0.43
C ILE A 31 -12.33 8.51 0.30
N ARG A 32 -11.95 9.80 0.41
CA ARG A 32 -10.55 10.23 0.30
C ARG A 32 -9.68 9.55 1.35
N ALA A 33 -10.12 9.55 2.61
CA ALA A 33 -9.39 8.91 3.70
C ALA A 33 -9.25 7.40 3.48
N ALA A 34 -10.35 6.73 3.10
CA ALA A 34 -10.35 5.29 2.84
C ALA A 34 -9.43 4.90 1.66
N VAL A 35 -9.47 5.65 0.55
CA VAL A 35 -8.60 5.40 -0.60
C VAL A 35 -7.13 5.63 -0.26
N LEU A 36 -6.79 6.73 0.44
CA LEU A 36 -5.41 6.99 0.85
C LEU A 36 -4.89 5.89 1.80
N ALA A 37 -5.69 5.50 2.79
CA ALA A 37 -5.33 4.41 3.71
C ALA A 37 -5.16 3.07 2.97
N ALA A 38 -6.01 2.77 1.99
CA ALA A 38 -5.87 1.57 1.18
C ALA A 38 -4.55 1.59 0.39
N LEU A 39 -4.22 2.72 -0.25
CA LEU A 39 -3.00 2.86 -1.04
C LEU A 39 -1.72 2.76 -0.19
N ASP A 40 -1.73 3.29 1.03
CA ASP A 40 -0.58 3.25 1.95
C ASP A 40 -0.23 1.81 2.40
N ASN A 41 -1.23 0.93 2.45
CA ASN A 41 -1.08 -0.46 2.87
C ASN A 41 -0.92 -1.46 1.71
N VAL A 42 -0.96 -0.98 0.46
CA VAL A 42 -0.84 -1.85 -0.72
C VAL A 42 0.62 -2.23 -0.96
N CYS A 43 0.87 -3.52 -1.21
CA CYS A 43 2.20 -4.00 -1.60
C CYS A 43 2.68 -3.26 -2.86
N PRO A 44 3.79 -2.50 -2.80
CA PRO A 44 4.22 -1.64 -3.90
C PRO A 44 4.74 -2.42 -5.11
N LEU A 45 5.02 -3.71 -4.94
CA LEU A 45 5.52 -4.55 -6.03
C LEU A 45 4.37 -5.11 -6.88
N CYS A 46 3.35 -5.70 -6.24
CA CYS A 46 2.23 -6.31 -6.94
C CYS A 46 1.02 -5.38 -7.10
N ASN A 47 1.05 -4.19 -6.49
CA ASN A 47 -0.07 -3.25 -6.42
C ASN A 47 -1.34 -3.88 -5.84
N GLY A 48 -1.17 -4.76 -4.84
CA GLY A 48 -2.27 -5.36 -4.10
C GLY A 48 -2.93 -6.55 -4.79
N THR A 49 -2.44 -6.99 -5.95
CA THR A 49 -2.98 -8.18 -6.64
C THR A 49 -2.60 -9.50 -5.95
N GLY A 50 -1.56 -9.49 -5.11
CA GLY A 50 -0.96 -10.69 -4.54
C GLY A 50 -0.23 -11.59 -5.55
N LEU A 51 -0.16 -11.19 -6.83
CA LEU A 51 0.43 -11.96 -7.92
C LEU A 51 1.46 -11.12 -8.66
N LEU A 52 2.62 -11.72 -8.92
CA LEU A 52 3.67 -11.11 -9.74
C LEU A 52 3.55 -11.58 -11.19
N THR A 53 3.59 -10.65 -12.13
CA THR A 53 3.84 -10.98 -13.54
C THR A 53 5.20 -11.64 -13.70
N ALA A 54 5.43 -12.33 -14.83
CA ALA A 54 6.72 -12.95 -15.10
C ALA A 54 7.90 -11.95 -15.05
N GLY A 55 7.68 -10.70 -15.50
CA GLY A 55 8.67 -9.63 -15.41
C GLY A 55 8.97 -9.23 -13.96
N GLN A 56 7.92 -8.92 -13.19
CA GLN A 56 8.07 -8.58 -11.77
C GLN A 56 8.73 -9.71 -10.97
N LYS A 57 8.40 -10.97 -11.26
CA LYS A 57 9.01 -12.13 -10.58
C LYS A 57 10.51 -12.24 -10.84
N ARG A 58 10.96 -11.97 -12.07
CA ARG A 58 12.41 -11.94 -12.37
C ARG A 58 13.11 -10.86 -11.54
N HIS A 59 12.61 -9.62 -11.60
CA HIS A 59 13.18 -8.52 -10.82
C HIS A 59 13.14 -8.76 -9.31
N TRP A 60 12.08 -9.40 -8.81
CA TRP A 60 11.99 -9.82 -7.42
C TRP A 60 13.06 -10.83 -7.05
N ASN A 61 13.30 -11.84 -7.90
CA ASN A 61 14.33 -12.85 -7.65
C ASN A 61 15.73 -12.20 -7.59
N ASP A 62 16.03 -11.27 -8.49
CA ASP A 62 17.29 -10.52 -8.49
C ASP A 62 17.44 -9.70 -7.20
N PHE A 63 16.38 -8.99 -6.80
CA PHE A 63 16.33 -8.22 -5.54
C PHE A 63 16.53 -9.11 -4.31
N ALA A 64 15.91 -10.30 -4.31
CA ALA A 64 15.96 -11.27 -3.22
C ALA A 64 17.34 -11.96 -3.05
N LEU A 65 18.27 -11.78 -4.00
CA LEU A 65 19.66 -12.21 -3.81
C LEU A 65 20.30 -11.46 -2.64
N ASP A 66 20.13 -10.15 -2.60
CA ASP A 66 20.72 -9.29 -1.57
C ASP A 66 19.75 -8.94 -0.44
N HIS A 67 18.45 -9.20 -0.61
CA HIS A 67 17.41 -8.89 0.37
C HIS A 67 16.68 -10.16 0.82
N THR A 68 16.57 -10.37 2.13
CA THR A 68 15.88 -11.54 2.71
C THR A 68 14.62 -11.12 3.42
N VAL A 69 13.58 -11.96 3.37
CA VAL A 69 12.38 -11.79 4.21
C VAL A 69 12.65 -12.49 5.54
N GLN A 70 12.54 -11.76 6.64
CA GLN A 70 12.66 -12.28 8.01
C GLN A 70 11.40 -12.02 8.81
N LYS A 71 11.25 -12.71 9.94
CA LYS A 71 10.14 -12.55 10.87
C LYS A 71 10.63 -11.87 12.14
N CYS A 72 9.99 -10.78 12.54
CA CYS A 72 10.30 -10.07 13.76
C CYS A 72 9.96 -10.96 14.98
N SER A 73 10.86 -11.02 15.96
CA SER A 73 10.65 -11.81 17.19
C SER A 73 9.65 -11.18 18.15
N GLU A 74 9.47 -9.86 18.11
CA GLU A 74 8.61 -9.12 19.06
C GLU A 74 7.16 -9.06 18.60
N CYS A 75 6.91 -8.72 17.32
CA CYS A 75 5.57 -8.56 16.78
C CYS A 75 5.13 -9.68 15.83
N SER A 76 6.00 -10.64 15.50
CA SER A 76 5.74 -11.71 14.53
C SER A 76 5.45 -11.27 13.09
N GLU A 77 5.62 -9.99 12.76
CA GLU A 77 5.45 -9.47 11.40
C GLU A 77 6.64 -9.80 10.50
N THR A 78 6.39 -9.92 9.19
CA THR A 78 7.44 -10.13 8.20
C THR A 78 8.00 -8.82 7.68
N TYR A 79 9.33 -8.72 7.56
CA TYR A 79 10.01 -7.53 7.05
C TYR A 79 11.19 -7.93 6.15
N LEU A 80 11.62 -6.99 5.29
CA LEU A 80 12.75 -7.18 4.39
C LEU A 80 14.04 -6.68 5.05
N VAL A 81 15.08 -7.50 4.97
CA VAL A 81 16.44 -7.21 5.48
C VAL A 81 17.40 -7.17 4.31
N CYS A 82 18.07 -6.03 4.15
CA CYS A 82 19.12 -5.82 3.17
C CYS A 82 20.46 -6.34 3.70
N ARG A 83 21.08 -7.31 3.02
CA ARG A 83 22.39 -7.87 3.41
C ARG A 83 23.56 -6.92 3.12
N SER A 84 23.43 -6.02 2.14
CA SER A 84 24.46 -5.03 1.79
C SER A 84 24.47 -3.79 2.71
N HIS A 85 23.45 -3.63 3.56
CA HIS A 85 23.39 -2.64 4.64
C HIS A 85 23.22 -3.32 5.99
N ALA A 86 24.12 -4.25 6.33
CA ALA A 86 24.27 -4.80 7.68
C ALA A 86 24.81 -3.73 8.64
N SER A 87 24.03 -2.68 8.86
CA SER A 87 24.13 -1.79 10.01
C SER A 87 22.70 -1.51 10.48
N ASP A 88 22.23 -2.39 11.35
CA ASP A 88 21.12 -2.15 12.25
C ASP A 88 21.15 -0.73 12.79
N THR A 89 20.01 -0.05 12.75
CA THR A 89 19.38 0.44 13.98
C THR A 89 18.01 0.98 13.62
N HIS A 90 17.00 0.45 14.32
CA HIS A 90 15.66 1.01 14.49
C HIS A 90 15.63 2.53 14.27
N ARG A 91 15.22 2.98 13.07
CA ARG A 91 15.01 4.40 12.83
C ARG A 91 13.55 4.71 13.10
N ARG A 92 13.34 5.31 14.27
CA ARG A 92 12.10 5.93 14.76
C ARG A 92 11.47 6.87 13.74
#